data_AF-H3SMQ3-F1
#
_entry.id   AF-H3SMQ3-F1
#
_cell.length_a   1.000
_cell.length_b   1.000
_cell.length_c   1.000
_cell.angle_alpha   90.00
_cell.angle_beta   90.00
_cell.angle_gamma   90.00
#
_symmetry.space_group_name_H-M   'P 1'
#
loop_
_entity.id
_entity.type
_entity.pdbx_description
1 polymer ?
#
loop_
_entity_poly.entity_id
_entity_poly.type
_entity_poly.pdbx_seq_one_letter_code
_entity_poly.pdbx_strand_id
1 'polypeptide(L)'
;MIGMNICVLRKKHKMSQEQLFEKVNVSRQTVAKWENGDALPDIFKCKLLADIFQVTLDQLSRNMSEEEANRLGPKGKQFFGVVKVGERGQIVIPKQAREMYQIQAG
;
A
#
# COMPACT_ATOMS: atom_id res chain seq x y z
N MET A 1 -7.93 -11.47 5.82
CA MET A 1 -7.85 -10.04 5.44
C MET A 1 -6.44 -9.64 5.02
N ILE A 2 -5.44 -9.66 5.90
CA ILE A 2 -4.05 -9.26 5.53
C ILE A 2 -3.39 -10.20 4.50
N GLY A 3 -3.70 -11.50 4.53
CA GLY A 3 -3.11 -12.50 3.62
C GLY A 3 -3.39 -12.23 2.15
N MET A 4 -4.63 -11.87 1.82
CA MET A 4 -5.01 -11.51 0.46
C MET A 4 -4.27 -10.25 0.00
N ASN A 5 -4.15 -9.24 0.86
CA ASN A 5 -3.38 -8.03 0.55
C ASN A 5 -1.90 -8.34 0.28
N ILE A 6 -1.28 -9.22 1.08
CA ILE A 6 0.12 -9.66 0.85
C ILE A 6 0.26 -10.29 -0.53
N CYS A 7 -0.65 -11.18 -0.91
CA CYS A 7 -0.64 -11.84 -2.23
C CYS A 7 -0.79 -10.82 -3.37
N VAL A 8 -1.75 -9.89 -3.26
CA VAL A 8 -2.02 -8.88 -4.28
C VAL A 8 -0.84 -7.90 -4.42
N LEU A 9 -0.32 -7.40 -3.30
CA LEU A 9 0.84 -6.51 -3.29
C LEU A 9 2.08 -7.23 -3.85
N ARG A 10 2.31 -8.48 -3.48
CA ARG A 10 3.41 -9.29 -4.04
C ARG A 10 3.30 -9.41 -5.57
N LYS A 11 2.12 -9.72 -6.09
CA LYS A 11 1.85 -9.79 -7.55
C LYS A 11 2.05 -8.44 -8.24
N LYS A 12 1.57 -7.35 -7.63
CA LYS A 12 1.76 -5.97 -8.13
C LYS A 12 3.24 -5.60 -8.24
N HIS A 13 4.05 -6.06 -7.29
CA HIS A 13 5.50 -5.88 -7.30
C HIS A 13 6.25 -6.93 -8.13
N LYS A 14 5.53 -7.79 -8.87
CA LYS A 14 6.09 -8.87 -9.71
C LYS A 14 7.04 -9.82 -8.96
N MET A 15 6.76 -10.04 -7.67
CA MET A 15 7.59 -10.90 -6.82
C MET A 15 7.03 -12.33 -6.77
N SER A 16 7.91 -13.32 -6.77
CA SER A 16 7.55 -14.70 -6.41
C SER A 16 7.41 -14.84 -4.88
N GLN A 17 6.74 -15.90 -4.41
CA GLN A 17 6.73 -16.22 -2.98
C GLN A 17 8.15 -16.45 -2.45
N GLU A 18 9.07 -16.89 -3.32
CA GLU A 18 10.47 -17.10 -2.96
C GLU A 18 11.18 -15.79 -2.64
N GLN A 19 11.09 -14.85 -3.56
CA GLN A 19 11.67 -13.52 -3.40
C GLN A 19 11.11 -12.79 -2.18
N LEU A 20 9.84 -13.02 -1.83
CA LEU A 20 9.24 -12.42 -0.65
C LEU A 20 9.80 -13.01 0.66
N PHE A 21 9.92 -14.34 0.77
CA PHE A 21 10.44 -14.94 2.01
C PHE A 21 11.91 -14.60 2.23
N GLU A 22 12.71 -14.48 1.17
CA GLU A 22 14.11 -14.05 1.23
C GLU A 22 14.21 -12.62 1.76
N LYS A 23 13.41 -11.70 1.22
CA LYS A 23 13.38 -10.29 1.67
C LYS A 23 12.90 -10.14 3.11
N VAL A 24 11.95 -10.97 3.54
CA VAL A 24 11.34 -10.89 4.87
C VAL A 24 12.12 -11.72 5.90
N ASN A 25 13.13 -12.49 5.45
CA ASN A 25 13.93 -13.42 6.23
C ASN A 25 13.05 -14.39 7.04
N VAL A 26 12.21 -15.15 6.34
CA VAL A 26 11.32 -16.18 6.89
C VAL A 26 11.32 -17.40 5.98
N SER A 27 10.73 -18.51 6.45
CA SER A 27 10.58 -19.70 5.63
C SER A 27 9.53 -19.51 4.52
N ARG A 28 9.69 -20.24 3.42
CA ARG A 28 8.67 -20.31 2.34
C ARG A 28 7.28 -20.67 2.86
N GLN A 29 7.23 -21.63 3.79
CA GLN A 29 5.98 -22.09 4.40
C GLN A 29 5.30 -20.97 5.20
N THR A 30 6.08 -20.09 5.83
CA THR A 30 5.56 -18.96 6.60
C THR A 30 4.83 -17.97 5.69
N VAL A 31 5.40 -17.63 4.54
CA VAL A 31 4.73 -16.74 3.56
C VAL A 31 3.46 -17.37 3.02
N ALA A 32 3.48 -18.67 2.70
CA ALA A 32 2.28 -19.38 2.24
C ALA A 32 1.15 -19.36 3.29
N LYS A 33 1.47 -19.60 4.56
CA LYS A 33 0.51 -19.50 5.67
C LYS A 33 -0.05 -18.10 5.83
N TRP A 34 0.77 -17.06 5.64
CA TRP A 34 0.29 -15.68 5.66
C TRP A 34 -0.67 -15.38 4.52
N GLU A 35 -0.33 -15.78 3.29
CA GLU A 35 -1.18 -15.55 2.11
C GLU A 35 -2.53 -16.29 2.21
N ASN A 36 -2.53 -17.51 2.76
CA ASN A 36 -3.73 -18.30 2.97
C ASN A 36 -4.56 -17.85 4.19
N GLY A 37 -3.99 -17.05 5.09
CA GLY A 37 -4.63 -16.63 6.33
C GLY A 37 -4.53 -17.64 7.48
N ASP A 38 -3.73 -18.70 7.32
CA ASP A 38 -3.47 -19.71 8.35
C ASP A 38 -2.58 -19.17 9.49
N ALA A 39 -1.81 -18.11 9.22
CA ALA A 39 -0.99 -17.42 10.21
C ALA A 39 -0.99 -15.92 9.95
N LEU A 40 -0.70 -15.13 10.99
CA LEU A 40 -0.52 -13.69 10.87
C LEU A 40 0.96 -13.32 11.03
N PRO A 41 1.48 -12.36 10.24
CA PRO A 41 2.80 -11.78 10.50
C PRO A 41 2.81 -11.01 11.81
N ASP A 42 3.93 -11.06 12.54
CA ASP A 42 4.13 -10.21 13.71
C ASP A 42 4.28 -8.73 13.32
N ILE A 43 4.25 -7.83 14.30
CA ILE A 43 4.30 -6.39 14.05
C ILE A 43 5.58 -5.93 13.33
N PHE A 44 6.72 -6.58 13.57
CA PHE A 44 7.98 -6.27 12.90
C PHE A 44 7.95 -6.73 11.44
N LYS A 45 7.40 -7.92 11.19
CA LYS A 45 7.20 -8.45 9.83
C LYS A 45 6.16 -7.63 9.07
N CYS A 46 5.09 -7.18 9.71
CA CYS A 46 4.13 -6.24 9.14
C CYS A 46 4.81 -4.95 8.70
N LYS A 47 5.67 -4.38 9.55
CA LYS A 47 6.43 -3.16 9.22
C LYS A 47 7.36 -3.39 8.02
N LEU A 48 8.07 -4.52 8.02
CA LEU A 48 8.95 -4.90 6.92
C LEU A 48 8.19 -5.11 5.60
N LEU A 49 7.04 -5.78 5.64
CA LEU A 49 6.15 -5.96 4.49
C LEU A 49 5.64 -4.62 3.97
N ALA A 50 5.22 -3.72 4.85
CA ALA A 50 4.77 -2.38 4.47
C ALA A 50 5.89 -1.60 3.76
N ASP A 51 7.13 -1.68 4.25
CA ASP A 51 8.28 -1.03 3.63
C ASP A 51 8.66 -1.68 2.28
N ILE A 52 8.64 -3.01 2.17
CA ILE A 52 8.89 -3.74 0.91
C ILE A 52 7.86 -3.36 -0.15
N PHE A 53 6.58 -3.33 0.23
CA PHE A 53 5.50 -3.02 -0.70
C PHE A 53 5.29 -1.52 -0.91
N GLN A 54 6.06 -0.67 -0.22
CA GLN A 54 5.93 0.78 -0.24
C GLN A 54 4.50 1.23 0.06
N VAL A 55 3.91 0.69 1.11
CA VAL A 55 2.58 1.04 1.63
C VAL A 55 2.67 1.39 3.12
N THR A 56 1.59 1.91 3.68
CA THR A 56 1.46 2.07 5.13
C THR A 56 0.95 0.80 5.80
N LEU A 57 1.15 0.65 7.12
CA LEU A 57 0.59 -0.45 7.89
C LEU A 57 -0.94 -0.50 7.84
N ASP A 58 -1.58 0.68 7.86
CA ASP A 58 -3.03 0.80 7.68
C ASP A 58 -3.46 0.17 6.36
N GLN A 59 -2.84 0.58 5.25
CA GLN A 59 -3.11 0.03 3.93
C GLN A 59 -2.84 -1.48 3.85
N LEU A 60 -1.79 -1.99 4.50
CA LEU A 60 -1.53 -3.43 4.55
C LEU A 60 -2.66 -4.20 5.26
N SER A 61 -3.20 -3.64 6.35
CA SER A 61 -4.22 -4.28 7.19
C SER A 61 -5.67 -4.06 6.73
N ARG A 62 -5.91 -3.03 5.91
CA ARG A 62 -7.24 -2.60 5.48
C ARG A 62 -7.95 -3.67 4.66
N ASN A 63 -9.26 -3.76 4.80
CA ASN A 63 -10.06 -4.61 3.94
C ASN A 63 -10.25 -3.89 2.60
N MET A 64 -9.54 -4.32 1.57
CA MET A 64 -9.54 -3.71 0.24
C MET A 64 -9.83 -4.76 -0.82
N SER A 65 -10.53 -4.36 -1.87
CA SER A 65 -10.63 -5.14 -3.10
C SER A 65 -9.27 -5.21 -3.82
N GLU A 66 -9.10 -6.19 -4.70
CA GLU A 66 -7.94 -6.28 -5.59
C GLU A 66 -7.71 -5.00 -6.40
N GLU A 67 -8.80 -4.35 -6.81
CA GLU A 67 -8.76 -3.09 -7.57
C GLU A 67 -8.19 -1.93 -6.73
N GLU A 68 -8.62 -1.81 -5.48
CA GLU A 68 -8.12 -0.79 -4.55
C GLU A 68 -6.65 -1.01 -4.22
N ALA A 69 -6.25 -2.26 -3.94
CA ALA A 69 -4.86 -2.63 -3.69
C ALA A 69 -3.95 -2.31 -4.89
N ASN A 70 -4.45 -2.53 -6.11
CA ASN A 70 -3.75 -2.16 -7.34
C ASN A 70 -3.61 -0.65 -7.52
N ARG A 71 -4.59 0.14 -7.06
CA ARG A 71 -4.55 1.62 -7.11
C ARG A 71 -3.72 2.26 -6.00
N LEU A 72 -3.21 1.49 -5.03
CA LEU A 72 -2.37 2.04 -3.97
C LEU A 72 -1.14 2.75 -4.54
N GLY A 73 -1.00 4.03 -4.21
CA GLY A 73 0.20 4.80 -4.46
C GLY A 73 1.33 4.41 -3.52
N PRO A 74 2.58 4.82 -3.82
CA PRO A 74 3.71 4.67 -2.91
C PRO A 74 3.43 5.29 -1.54
N LYS A 75 4.11 4.79 -0.51
CA LYS A 75 4.07 5.32 0.85
C LYS A 75 4.24 6.84 0.84
N GLY A 76 3.27 7.54 1.44
CA GLY A 76 3.25 9.00 1.52
C GLY A 76 2.81 9.74 0.25
N LYS A 77 2.43 9.04 -0.82
CA LYS A 77 1.87 9.64 -2.04
C LYS A 77 0.41 9.24 -2.21
N GLN A 78 -0.47 10.23 -2.30
CA GLN A 78 -1.88 10.04 -2.61
C GLN A 78 -2.25 10.73 -3.91
N PHE A 79 -3.04 10.04 -4.73
CA PHE A 79 -3.61 10.60 -5.94
C PHE A 79 -5.02 11.14 -5.62
N PHE A 80 -5.18 12.45 -5.75
CA PHE A 80 -6.45 13.15 -5.51
C PHE A 80 -7.18 13.53 -6.81
N GLY A 81 -6.81 12.90 -7.92
CA GLY A 81 -7.35 13.18 -9.25
C GLY A 81 -6.42 14.02 -10.13
N VAL A 82 -6.94 14.38 -11.29
CA VAL A 82 -6.29 15.32 -12.23
C VAL A 82 -6.81 16.74 -11.97
N VAL A 83 -5.94 17.72 -12.12
CA VAL A 83 -6.27 19.15 -11.97
C VAL A 83 -5.86 19.91 -13.22
N LYS A 84 -6.67 20.89 -13.61
CA LYS A 84 -6.34 21.77 -14.74
C LYS A 84 -5.30 22.79 -14.28
N VAL A 85 -4.25 22.97 -15.08
CA VAL A 85 -3.29 24.06 -14.90
C VAL A 85 -3.94 25.35 -15.42
N GLY A 86 -3.98 26.39 -14.58
CA GLY A 86 -4.50 27.69 -15.00
C GLY A 86 -3.52 28.44 -15.90
N GLU A 87 -3.99 29.54 -16.50
CA GLU A 87 -3.25 30.30 -17.52
C GLU A 87 -1.89 30.87 -17.03
N ARG A 88 -1.73 31.05 -15.72
CA ARG A 88 -0.48 31.51 -15.09
C ARG A 88 0.37 30.37 -14.51
N GLY A 89 0.12 29.13 -14.90
CA GLY A 89 0.80 27.95 -14.32
C GLY A 89 0.33 27.57 -12.92
N GLN A 90 -0.76 28.17 -12.43
CA GLN A 90 -1.33 27.88 -11.11
C GLN A 90 -1.98 26.50 -11.07
N ILE A 91 -1.67 25.73 -10.02
CA ILE A 91 -2.28 24.43 -9.75
C ILE A 91 -3.12 24.55 -8.48
N VAL A 92 -4.43 24.31 -8.61
CA VAL A 92 -5.35 24.33 -7.47
C VAL A 92 -5.32 22.97 -6.77
N ILE A 93 -5.04 22.96 -5.47
CA ILE A 93 -5.09 21.73 -4.67
C ILE A 93 -6.52 21.17 -4.69
N PRO A 94 -6.73 19.90 -5.10
CA PRO A 94 -8.04 19.27 -5.12
C PRO A 94 -8.81 19.44 -3.80
N LYS A 95 -10.14 19.59 -3.89
CA LYS A 95 -11.01 19.73 -2.71
C LYS A 95 -10.79 18.58 -1.71
N GLN A 96 -10.73 17.34 -2.19
CA GLN A 96 -10.47 16.16 -1.34
C GLN A 96 -9.15 16.24 -0.56
N ALA A 97 -8.07 16.75 -1.18
CA ALA A 97 -6.79 16.90 -0.49
C ALA A 97 -6.87 17.99 0.59
N ARG A 98 -7.54 19.11 0.29
CA ARG A 98 -7.77 20.19 1.26
C ARG A 98 -8.55 19.71 2.48
N GLU A 99 -9.62 18.95 2.26
CA GLU A 99 -10.43 18.37 3.33
C GLU A 99 -9.66 17.34 4.15
N MET A 100 -8.97 16.40 3.47
CA MET A 100 -8.21 15.33 4.13
C MET A 100 -7.10 15.85 5.03
N TYR A 101 -6.38 16.88 4.58
CA TYR A 101 -5.25 17.46 5.32
C TYR A 101 -5.58 18.76 6.04
N GLN A 102 -6.86 19.15 6.08
CA GLN A 102 -7.33 20.39 6.73
C GLN A 102 -6.55 21.64 6.28
N ILE A 103 -6.22 21.72 4.99
CA ILE A 103 -5.44 22.82 4.42
C ILE A 103 -6.32 24.07 4.37
N GLN A 104 -5.90 25.11 5.08
CA GLN A 104 -6.55 26.41 5.08
C GLN A 104 -5.70 27.44 4.31
N ALA A 105 -6.35 28.46 3.74
CA ALA A 105 -5.63 29.60 3.20
C ALA A 105 -4.96 30.34 4.37
N GLY A 106 -3.68 30.66 4.21
CA GLY A 106 -2.94 31.50 5.13
C GLY A 106 -3.22 32.99 4.92
#